data_AF-A0A1Y3R7X3-F1
#
_entry.id   AF-A0A1Y3R7X3-F1
#
_cell.length_a   1.000
_cell.length_b   1.000
_cell.length_c   1.000
_cell.angle_alpha   90.00
_cell.angle_beta   90.00
_cell.angle_gamma   90.00
#
_symmetry.space_group_name_H-M   'P 1'
#
loop_
_entity.id
_entity.type
_entity.pdbx_description
1 polymer ?
#
loop_
_entity_poly.entity_id
_entity_poly.type
_entity_poly.pdbx_seq_one_letter_code
_entity_poly.pdbx_strand_id
1 'polypeptide(L)'
;MLTTAGAIAAIAVMAVVTFLTRALPFLLFDRGSAPPKIILYLGRVLPPAVIAMLIIYCLKDISFAQAGSWLPQLISVAVVVVLHLWKHNNLLSIFGGTILYMVLVQAVFV
;
A
#
# COMPACT_ATOMS: atom_id res chain seq x y z
N MET A 1 -27.21 2.09 -6.79
CA MET A 1 -27.07 0.77 -6.14
C MET A 1 -26.88 -0.26 -7.23
N LEU A 2 -25.81 -1.06 -7.20
CA LEU A 2 -25.59 -2.09 -8.21
C LEU A 2 -26.64 -3.20 -7.99
N THR A 3 -27.43 -3.51 -9.02
CA THR A 3 -28.33 -4.68 -9.01
C THR A 3 -27.51 -5.95 -8.79
N THR A 4 -28.05 -6.95 -8.09
CA THR A 4 -27.36 -8.21 -7.78
C THR A 4 -26.77 -8.88 -9.03
N ALA A 5 -27.51 -8.84 -10.14
CA ALA A 5 -27.03 -9.29 -11.45
C ALA A 5 -25.81 -8.50 -11.97
N GLY A 6 -25.77 -7.19 -11.76
CA GLY A 6 -24.63 -6.33 -12.12
C GLY A 6 -23.40 -6.61 -11.26
N ALA A 7 -23.57 -6.91 -9.98
CA ALA A 7 -22.47 -7.31 -9.10
C ALA A 7 -21.85 -8.64 -9.53
N ILE A 8 -22.68 -9.64 -9.86
CA ILE A 8 -22.23 -10.95 -10.35
C ILE A 8 -21.48 -10.79 -11.68
N ALA A 9 -22.01 -9.99 -12.61
CA ALA A 9 -21.36 -9.71 -13.89
C ALA A 9 -20.00 -9.02 -13.69
N ALA A 10 -19.91 -8.01 -12.81
CA ALA A 10 -18.66 -7.32 -12.52
C ALA A 10 -17.61 -8.24 -11.90
N ILE A 11 -17.99 -9.11 -10.96
CA ILE A 11 -17.10 -10.11 -10.37
C ILE A 11 -16.59 -11.08 -11.44
N ALA A 12 -17.47 -11.57 -12.32
CA ALA A 12 -17.07 -12.47 -13.41
C ALA A 12 -16.07 -11.82 -14.35
N VAL A 13 -16.30 -10.56 -14.75
CA VAL A 13 -15.38 -9.80 -15.61
C VAL A 13 -14.03 -9.59 -14.91
N MET A 14 -14.02 -9.13 -13.66
CA MET A 14 -12.78 -8.92 -12.91
C MET A 14 -12.00 -10.24 -12.73
N ALA A 15 -12.69 -11.35 -12.46
CA ALA A 15 -12.06 -12.66 -12.33
C ALA A 15 -11.38 -13.10 -13.63
N VAL A 16 -12.08 -12.99 -14.77
CA VAL A 16 -11.53 -13.32 -16.09
C VAL A 16 -10.33 -12.44 -16.44
N VAL A 17 -10.44 -11.11 -16.23
CA VAL A 17 -9.34 -10.18 -16.48
C VAL A 17 -8.14 -10.45 -15.58
N THR A 18 -8.36 -10.74 -14.29
CA THR A 18 -7.28 -11.07 -13.34
C THR A 18 -6.59 -12.38 -13.71
N PHE A 19 -7.37 -13.39 -14.12
CA PHE A 19 -6.83 -14.67 -14.56
C PHE A 19 -6.02 -14.50 -15.84
N LEU A 20 -6.54 -13.77 -16.83
CA LEU A 20 -5.83 -13.46 -18.07
C LEU A 20 -4.54 -12.70 -17.81
N THR A 21 -4.57 -11.62 -17.02
CA THR A 21 -3.36 -10.83 -16.70
C THR A 21 -2.31 -11.61 -15.92
N ARG A 22 -2.69 -12.63 -15.14
CA ARG A 22 -1.75 -13.56 -14.50
C ARG A 22 -1.26 -14.66 -15.44
N ALA A 23 -2.11 -15.20 -16.30
CA ALA A 23 -1.76 -16.28 -17.23
C ALA A 23 -0.93 -15.78 -18.43
N LEU A 24 -1.12 -14.53 -18.83
CA LEU A 24 -0.46 -13.90 -19.98
C LEU A 24 1.07 -13.85 -19.82
N PRO A 25 1.66 -13.50 -18.65
CA PRO A 25 3.09 -13.68 -18.39
C PRO A 25 3.55 -15.12 -18.61
N PHE A 26 2.81 -16.11 -18.10
CA PHE A 26 3.20 -17.51 -18.26
C PHE A 26 3.15 -17.95 -19.73
N LEU A 27 2.08 -17.63 -20.46
CA LEU A 27 1.92 -18.01 -21.88
C LEU A 27 2.94 -17.33 -22.80
N LEU A 28 3.29 -16.07 -22.55
CA LEU A 28 4.29 -15.33 -23.35
C LEU A 28 5.74 -15.73 -23.01
N PHE A 29 6.03 -16.14 -21.78
CA PHE A 29 7.39 -16.44 -21.31
C PHE A 29 7.71 -17.93 -21.19
N ASP A 30 6.81 -18.85 -21.58
CA ASP A 30 7.02 -20.32 -21.56
C ASP A 30 8.08 -20.82 -22.57
N ARG A 31 8.66 -19.93 -23.39
CA ARG A 31 9.74 -20.28 -24.35
C ARG A 31 11.13 -20.14 -23.74
N GLY A 32 11.44 -20.99 -22.74
CA GLY A 32 12.78 -21.48 -22.38
C GLY A 32 13.91 -20.48 -22.09
N SER A 33 13.66 -19.18 -22.17
CA SER A 33 14.61 -18.11 -21.95
C SER A 33 14.09 -17.27 -20.79
N ALA A 34 14.94 -17.06 -19.80
CA ALA A 34 14.59 -16.39 -18.54
C ALA A 34 13.73 -15.13 -18.79
N PRO A 35 12.73 -14.85 -17.94
CA PRO A 35 11.87 -13.69 -18.09
C PRO A 35 12.70 -12.41 -18.31
N PRO A 36 12.29 -11.51 -19.23
CA PRO A 36 13.08 -10.35 -19.62
C PRO A 36 13.57 -9.56 -18.41
N LYS A 37 14.85 -9.18 -18.42
CA LYS A 37 15.48 -8.41 -17.32
C LYS A 37 14.70 -7.14 -16.96
N ILE A 38 14.03 -6.51 -17.93
CA ILE A 38 13.15 -5.35 -17.71
C ILE A 38 11.99 -5.70 -16.78
N ILE A 39 11.33 -6.85 -16.95
CA ILE A 39 10.12 -7.21 -16.18
C ILE A 39 10.50 -7.56 -14.75
N LEU A 40 11.61 -8.28 -14.56
CA LEU A 40 12.17 -8.56 -13.23
C LEU A 40 12.62 -7.27 -12.53
N TYR A 41 13.24 -6.36 -13.26
CA TYR A 41 13.63 -5.06 -12.73
C TYR A 41 12.40 -4.26 -12.29
N LEU A 42 11.39 -4.16 -13.15
CA LEU A 42 10.15 -3.43 -12.88
C LEU A 42 9.43 -4.03 -11.66
N GLY A 43 9.34 -5.35 -11.56
CA GLY A 43 8.77 -6.04 -10.39
C GLY A 43 9.55 -5.84 -9.10
N ARG A 44 10.85 -5.56 -9.16
CA ARG A 44 11.69 -5.26 -7.99
C ARG A 44 11.57 -3.80 -7.52
N VAL A 45 11.41 -2.86 -8.44
CA VAL A 45 11.39 -1.41 -8.13
C VAL A 45 9.99 -0.84 -7.93
N LEU A 46 8.96 -1.42 -8.56
CA LEU A 46 7.59 -0.94 -8.43
C LEU A 46 7.05 -1.04 -6.99
N PRO A 47 7.16 -2.19 -6.27
CA PRO A 47 6.57 -2.30 -4.94
C PRO A 47 7.14 -1.26 -3.94
N PRO A 48 8.47 -1.07 -3.84
CA PRO A 48 9.02 -0.01 -2.99
C PRO A 48 8.58 1.39 -3.40
N ALA A 49 8.52 1.68 -4.71
CA ALA A 49 8.12 2.99 -5.22
C ALA A 49 6.65 3.31 -4.90
N VAL A 50 5.76 2.32 -5.04
CA VAL A 50 4.33 2.47 -4.72
C VAL A 50 4.14 2.69 -3.22
N ILE A 51 4.86 1.97 -2.36
CA ILE A 51 4.80 2.20 -0.90
C ILE A 51 5.27 3.61 -0.55
N ALA A 52 6.37 4.09 -1.13
CA ALA A 52 6.83 5.45 -0.93
C ALA A 52 5.79 6.49 -1.40
N MET A 53 5.17 6.27 -2.57
CA MET A 53 4.12 7.13 -3.09
C MET A 53 2.87 7.14 -2.20
N LEU A 54 2.47 6.00 -1.64
CA LEU A 54 1.35 5.92 -0.69
C LEU A 54 1.62 6.75 0.55
N ILE A 55 2.85 6.73 1.08
CA ILE A 55 3.24 7.57 2.23
C ILE A 55 3.11 9.05 1.87
N ILE A 56 3.62 9.47 0.71
CA ILE A 56 3.51 10.86 0.23
C ILE A 56 2.05 11.25 0.06
N TYR A 57 1.21 10.37 -0.49
CA TYR A 57 -0.20 10.64 -0.71
C TYR A 57 -0.98 10.77 0.59
N CYS A 58 -0.73 9.89 1.57
CA CYS A 58 -1.29 10.02 2.91
C CYS A 58 -0.91 11.35 3.60
N LEU A 59 0.26 11.91 3.27
CA LEU A 59 0.70 13.22 3.76
C LEU A 59 0.20 14.39 2.92
N LYS A 60 -0.30 14.16 1.70
CA LYS A 60 -0.73 15.23 0.79
C LYS A 60 -2.04 15.86 1.23
N ASP A 61 -2.98 15.06 1.72
CA ASP A 61 -4.33 15.52 2.10
C ASP A 61 -4.39 16.06 3.54
N ILE A 62 -3.25 16.39 4.15
CA ILE A 62 -3.21 17.02 5.47
C ILE A 62 -3.70 18.46 5.37
N SER A 63 -4.91 18.68 5.89
CA SER A 63 -5.48 20.01 6.04
C SER A 63 -4.86 20.71 7.26
N PHE A 64 -4.28 21.88 7.04
CA PHE A 64 -3.78 22.76 8.12
C PHE A 64 -4.91 23.53 8.85
N ALA A 65 -6.17 23.27 8.51
CA ALA A 65 -7.31 24.01 9.06
C ALA A 65 -7.65 23.64 10.51
N GLN A 66 -7.24 22.46 11.00
CA GLN A 66 -7.49 22.01 12.38
C GLN A 66 -6.20 21.41 12.97
N ALA A 67 -5.77 21.91 14.12
CA ALA A 67 -4.53 21.46 14.78
C ALA A 67 -4.53 19.97 15.18
N GLY A 68 -5.71 19.35 15.24
CA GLY A 68 -5.87 17.92 15.55
C GLY A 68 -5.61 16.96 14.38
N SER A 69 -5.58 17.43 13.12
CA SER A 69 -5.43 16.54 11.96
C SER A 69 -3.98 16.31 11.54
N TRP A 70 -3.12 17.34 11.55
CA TRP A 70 -1.78 17.26 10.98
C TRP A 70 -0.70 16.79 11.96
N LEU A 71 -0.84 17.16 13.24
CA LEU A 71 0.18 16.90 14.26
C LEU A 71 0.34 15.40 14.61
N PRO A 72 -0.75 14.59 14.72
CA PRO A 72 -0.61 13.17 15.02
C PRO A 72 0.05 12.38 13.89
N GLN A 73 -0.21 12.76 12.64
CA GLN A 73 0.31 12.09 11.45
C GLN A 73 1.83 12.31 11.32
N LEU A 74 2.30 13.54 11.52
CA LEU A 74 3.72 13.87 11.49
C LEU A 74 4.51 13.17 12.60
N ILE A 75 3.98 13.18 13.83
CA ILE A 75 4.60 12.50 14.98
C ILE A 75 4.61 10.99 14.76
N SER A 76 3.51 10.41 14.27
CA SER A 76 3.44 8.96 14.03
C SER A 76 4.43 8.52 12.95
N VAL A 77 4.58 9.28 11.86
CA VAL A 77 5.58 9.00 10.82
C VAL A 77 7.00 9.12 11.39
N ALA A 78 7.31 10.17 12.15
CA ALA A 78 8.62 10.34 12.77
C ALA A 78 8.97 9.18 13.72
N VAL A 79 8.01 8.77 14.56
CA VAL A 79 8.20 7.64 15.49
C VAL A 79 8.35 6.33 14.74
N VAL A 80 7.56 6.08 13.68
CA VAL A 80 7.71 4.90 12.83
C VAL A 80 9.10 4.86 12.18
N VAL A 81 9.59 5.99 11.65
CA VAL A 81 10.94 6.07 11.06
C VAL A 81 12.01 5.74 12.10
N VAL A 82 11.93 6.33 13.29
CA VAL A 82 12.88 6.07 14.39
C VAL A 82 12.84 4.60 14.82
N LEU A 83 11.64 4.03 14.99
CA LEU A 83 11.45 2.66 15.45
C LEU A 83 11.86 1.62 14.38
N HIS A 84 11.66 1.95 13.10
CA HIS A 84 12.10 1.13 11.98
C HIS A 84 13.63 1.10 11.87
N LEU A 85 14.27 2.26 12.02
CA LEU A 85 15.74 2.39 12.01
C LEU A 85 16.38 1.65 13.19
N TRP A 86 15.72 1.64 14.35
CA TRP A 86 16.30 1.03 15.55
C TRP A 86 16.09 -0.49 15.64
N LYS A 87 14.94 -1.01 15.20
CA LYS A 87 14.59 -2.42 15.42
C LYS A 87 14.75 -3.33 14.18
N HIS A 88 14.93 -2.77 12.98
CA HIS A 88 15.11 -3.51 11.72
C HIS A 88 14.08 -4.63 11.45
N ASN A 89 12.92 -4.60 12.14
CA ASN A 89 11.90 -5.64 12.15
C ASN A 89 10.56 -5.08 11.65
N ASN A 90 10.18 -5.45 10.42
CA ASN A 90 9.01 -4.94 9.71
C ASN A 90 7.70 -5.13 10.48
N LEU A 91 7.50 -6.29 11.13
CA LEU A 91 6.26 -6.55 11.86
C LEU A 91 6.07 -5.57 13.01
N LEU A 92 7.14 -5.24 13.74
CA LEU A 92 7.04 -4.34 14.88
C LEU A 92 6.82 -2.89 14.44
N SER A 93 7.37 -2.50 13.28
CA SER A 93 7.17 -1.16 12.72
C SER A 93 5.74 -0.91 12.26
N ILE A 94 5.09 -1.92 11.66
CA ILE A 94 3.71 -1.83 11.18
C ILE A 94 2.74 -1.74 12.36
N PHE A 95 2.81 -2.70 13.28
CA PHE A 95 1.93 -2.73 14.45
C PHE A 95 2.19 -1.56 15.39
N GLY A 96 3.45 -1.24 15.66
CA GLY A 96 3.84 -0.12 16.52
C GLY A 96 3.35 1.23 15.98
N GLY A 97 3.53 1.48 14.67
CA GLY A 97 3.02 2.68 14.02
C GLY A 97 1.50 2.79 14.05
N THR A 98 0.80 1.68 13.80
CA THR A 98 -0.67 1.64 13.76
C THR A 98 -1.28 1.88 15.15
N ILE A 99 -0.76 1.21 16.18
CA ILE A 99 -1.24 1.35 17.56
C ILE A 99 -0.96 2.77 18.06
N LEU A 100 0.25 3.29 17.82
CA LEU A 100 0.61 4.63 18.26
C LEU A 100 -0.25 5.68 17.57
N TYR A 101 -0.50 5.55 16.26
CA TYR A 101 -1.41 6.43 15.54
C TYR A 101 -2.83 6.40 16.12
N MET A 102 -3.39 5.22 16.36
CA MET A 102 -4.73 5.10 16.94
C MET A 102 -4.83 5.68 18.34
N VAL A 103 -3.82 5.48 19.18
CA VAL A 103 -3.77 6.06 20.53
C VAL A 103 -3.66 7.59 20.46
N LEU A 104 -2.83 8.13 19.57
CA LEU A 104 -2.67 9.58 19.44
C LEU A 104 -3.97 10.24 18.95
N VAL A 105 -4.64 9.65 17.96
CA VAL A 105 -5.92 10.15 17.42
C VAL A 105 -7.04 10.05 18.44
N GLN A 106 -7.16 8.95 19.19
CA GLN A 106 -8.29 8.73 20.09
C GLN A 106 -8.08 9.22 21.53
N ALA A 107 -6.85 9.37 22.01
CA ALA A 107 -6.58 9.72 23.41
C ALA A 107 -6.02 11.13 23.60
N VAL A 108 -5.37 11.72 22.57
CA VAL A 108 -4.67 13.02 22.69
C VAL A 108 -5.37 14.14 21.92
N PHE A 109 -6.06 13.83 20.82
CA PHE A 109 -6.68 14.84 19.94
C PHE A 109 -8.21 14.69 19.77
N VAL A 110 -8.92 14.25 20.83
CA VAL A 110 -10.40 14.30 20.89
C VAL A 110 -10.90 15.74 20.99
#